data_AF-A0A3N0YXF9-F1
#
_entry.id   AF-A0A3N0YXF9-F1
#
_cell.length_a   1.000
_cell.length_b   1.000
_cell.length_c   1.000
_cell.angle_alpha   90.00
_cell.angle_beta   90.00
_cell.angle_gamma   90.00
#
_symmetry.space_group_name_H-M   'P 1'
#
loop_
_entity.id
_entity.type
_entity.pdbx_description
1 polymer ?
#
loop_
_entity_poly.entity_id
_entity_poly.type
_entity_poly.pdbx_seq_one_letter_code
_entity_poly.pdbx_strand_id
1 'polypeptide(L)' 'MGMRKDLNEFDKGQIVMARRLGQSISKTAALVGCSRSTVVSIYQKWSKERTVVNRRQGHERPRLIDARGH' A
#
# COMPACT_ATOMS: atom_id res chain seq x y z
N MET A 1 13.87 8.34 -21.98
CA MET A 1 13.01 7.19 -22.34
C MET A 1 12.98 6.20 -21.18
N GLY A 2 12.02 6.35 -20.27
CA GLY A 2 11.83 5.38 -19.18
C GLY A 2 10.80 4.37 -19.63
N MET A 3 11.23 3.20 -20.12
CA MET A 3 10.34 2.06 -20.20
C MET A 3 9.91 1.72 -18.78
N ARG A 4 8.75 2.24 -18.35
CA ARG A 4 7.96 1.57 -17.33
C ARG A 4 7.61 0.22 -17.95
N LYS A 5 8.44 -0.80 -17.71
CA LYS A 5 7.93 -2.16 -17.71
C LYS A 5 6.95 -2.16 -16.56
N ASP A 6 5.70 -1.86 -16.89
CA ASP A 6 4.62 -1.90 -15.92
C ASP A 6 4.63 -3.31 -15.35
N LEU A 7 5.09 -3.43 -14.10
CA LEU A 7 5.05 -4.68 -13.39
C LEU A 7 3.62 -5.18 -13.42
N ASN A 8 3.46 -6.46 -13.73
CA ASN A 8 2.16 -7.09 -13.73
C ASN A 8 1.50 -6.88 -12.35
N GLU A 9 0.18 -6.79 -12.31
CA GLU A 9 -0.56 -6.67 -11.05
C GLU A 9 -0.24 -7.81 -10.10
N PHE A 10 0.08 -8.99 -10.65
CA PHE A 10 0.59 -10.13 -9.90
C PHE A 10 1.92 -9.84 -9.19
N ASP A 11 2.92 -9.31 -9.90
CA ASP A 11 4.22 -8.91 -9.31
C ASP A 11 4.06 -7.81 -8.27
N LYS A 12 3.19 -6.83 -8.53
CA LYS A 12 2.86 -5.79 -7.56
C LYS A 12 2.21 -6.39 -6.30
N GLY A 13 1.33 -7.38 -6.47
CA GLY A 13 0.72 -8.15 -5.39
C GLY A 13 1.73 -8.94 -4.57
N GLN A 14 2.66 -9.64 -5.23
CA GLN A 14 3.78 -10.36 -4.60
C GLN A 14 4.65 -9.43 -3.74
N ILE A 15 4.97 -8.23 -4.26
CA ILE A 15 5.72 -7.21 -3.50
C ILE A 15 4.98 -6.80 -2.23
N VAL A 16 3.69 -6.48 -2.33
CA VAL A 16 2.88 -6.04 -1.19
C VAL A 16 2.73 -7.17 -0.17
N MET A 17 2.49 -8.40 -0.61
CA MET A 17 2.36 -9.56 0.27
C MET A 17 3.65 -9.85 1.01
N ALA A 18 4.79 -9.94 0.30
CA ALA A 18 6.08 -10.19 0.92
C ALA A 18 6.43 -9.13 1.96
N ARG A 19 6.13 -7.86 1.68
CA ARG A 19 6.40 -6.76 2.62
C ARG A 19 5.46 -6.75 3.82
N ARG A 20 4.19 -7.14 3.63
CA ARG A 20 3.22 -7.34 4.73
C ARG A 20 3.57 -8.54 5.61
N LEU A 21 4.21 -9.57 5.04
CA LEU A 21 4.75 -10.73 5.75
C LEU A 21 6.10 -10.43 6.45
N GLY A 22 6.62 -9.20 6.36
CA GLY A 22 7.90 -8.82 6.97
C GLY A 22 9.14 -9.33 6.24
N GLN A 23 9.00 -9.88 5.02
CA GLN A 23 10.15 -10.37 4.25
C GLN A 23 11.06 -9.24 3.78
N SER A 24 12.37 -9.47 3.78
CA SER A 24 13.39 -8.50 3.32
C SER A 24 13.21 -8.06 1.87
N ILE A 25 13.47 -6.77 1.60
CA ILE A 25 13.35 -6.14 0.28
C ILE A 25 14.24 -6.85 -0.75
N SER A 26 15.44 -7.28 -0.37
CA SER A 26 16.36 -8.01 -1.27
C SER A 26 15.78 -9.35 -1.71
N LYS A 27 15.07 -10.05 -0.81
CA LYS A 27 14.42 -11.34 -1.11
C LYS A 27 13.25 -11.14 -2.08
N THR A 28 12.45 -10.10 -1.87
CA THR A 28 11.36 -9.73 -2.79
C THR A 28 11.87 -9.27 -4.16
N ALA A 29 12.93 -8.47 -4.18
CA ALA A 29 13.58 -8.00 -5.40
C ALA A 29 14.09 -9.18 -6.26
N ALA A 30 14.71 -10.18 -5.62
CA ALA A 30 15.18 -11.39 -6.28
C ALA A 30 14.02 -12.26 -6.83
N LEU A 31 12.92 -12.38 -6.07
CA LEU A 31 11.74 -13.15 -6.49
C LEU A 31 11.03 -12.55 -7.73
N VAL A 32 10.93 -11.21 -7.76
CA VAL A 32 10.26 -10.47 -8.84
C VAL A 32 11.22 -10.17 -10.01
N GLY A 33 12.52 -10.46 -9.84
CA GLY A 33 13.55 -10.10 -10.80
C GLY A 33 13.66 -8.58 -11.02
N CYS A 34 13.35 -7.78 -10.00
CA CYS A 34 13.31 -6.32 -10.09
C CYS A 34 14.28 -5.63 -9.13
N SER A 35 14.59 -4.37 -9.41
CA SER A 35 15.43 -3.57 -8.51
C SER A 35 14.72 -3.31 -7.18
N ARG A 36 15.51 -3.24 -6.10
CA ARG A 36 15.06 -2.90 -4.75
C ARG A 36 14.30 -1.56 -4.73
N SER A 37 14.72 -0.59 -5.55
CA SER A 37 14.05 0.71 -5.68
C SER A 37 12.64 0.59 -6.24
N THR A 38 12.41 -0.32 -7.17
CA THR A 38 11.08 -0.59 -7.73
C THR A 38 10.16 -1.19 -6.68
N VAL A 39 10.65 -2.16 -5.90
CA VAL A 39 9.91 -2.77 -4.78
C VAL A 39 9.47 -1.70 -3.77
N VAL A 40 10.39 -0.80 -3.40
CA VAL A 40 10.11 0.32 -2.48
C VAL A 40 9.12 1.33 -3.07
N SER A 41 9.23 1.66 -4.35
CA SER A 41 8.29 2.57 -5.02
C SER A 41 6.88 1.99 -5.09
N ILE A 42 6.74 0.68 -5.37
CA ILE A 42 5.43 0.00 -5.40
C ILE A 42 4.81 -0.04 -4.00
N TYR A 43 5.60 -0.39 -2.98
CA TYR A 43 5.10 -0.43 -1.61
C TYR A 43 4.65 0.95 -1.10
N GLN A 44 5.43 2.00 -1.38
CA GLN A 44 5.04 3.37 -1.04
C GLN A 44 3.76 3.80 -1.75
N LYS A 45 3.62 3.47 -3.04
CA LYS A 45 2.41 3.77 -3.80
C LYS A 45 1.19 3.07 -3.18
N TRP A 46 1.29 1.77 -2.90
CA TRP A 46 0.23 1.03 -2.21
C TRP A 46 -0.11 1.60 -0.82
N SER A 47 0.89 1.99 -0.03
CA SER A 47 0.67 2.57 1.30
C SER A 47 -0.05 3.93 1.22
N LYS A 48 0.32 4.77 0.25
CA LYS A 48 -0.34 6.06 0.02
C LYS A 48 -1.81 5.87 -0.40
N GLU A 49 -2.07 4.96 -1.34
CA GLU A 49 -3.44 4.62 -1.77
C GLU A 49 -4.27 4.02 -0.62
N ARG A 50 -3.69 3.12 0.19
CA ARG A 50 -4.31 2.57 1.40
C ARG A 50 -4.65 3.65 2.44
N THR A 51 -3.75 4.60 2.67
CA THR A 51 -4.02 5.74 3.57
C THR A 51 -5.19 6.57 3.07
N VAL A 52 -5.25 6.84 1.75
CA VAL A 52 -6.35 7.60 1.15
C VAL A 52 -7.67 6.84 1.25
N VAL A 53 -7.67 5.52 1.02
CA VAL A 53 -8.88 4.67 1.14
C VAL A 53 -9.34 4.54 2.59
N ASN A 54 -8.40 4.37 3.53
CA ASN A 54 -8.71 4.23 4.96
C ASN A 54 -9.25 5.54 5.56
N ARG A 55 -8.75 6.70 5.10
CA ARG A 55 -9.28 8.01 5.52
C ARG A 55 -10.71 8.26 5.04
N ARG A 56 -11.11 7.69 3.90
CA ARG A 56 -12.50 7.73 3.40
C ARG A 56 -13.42 6.74 4.11
N GLN A 57 -12.90 5.60 4.57
CA GLN A 57 -13.70 4.60 5.28
C GLN A 57 -13.90 4.93 6.78
N GLY A 58 -13.11 5.85 7.33
CA GLY A 58 -13.17 6.28 8.73
C GLY A 58 -14.04 7.52 9.01
N HIS A 59 -14.92 7.93 8.10
CA HIS A 59 -15.72 9.16 8.28
C HIS A 59 -17.24 8.95 8.35
N GLU A 60 -17.65 7.84 8.96
CA GLU A 60 -19.03 7.65 9.40
C GLU A 60 -19.05 7.24 10.86
N ARG A 61 -18.64 8.15 11.72
CA ARG A 61 -19.10 8.14 13.10
C ARG A 61 -19.65 9.53 13.39
N PRO A 62 -20.96 9.76 13.16
CA PRO A 62 -21.62 10.87 13.79
C PRO A 62 -21.56 10.57 15.30
N ARG A 63 -20.57 11.14 16.00
CA ARG A 63 -20.73 11.42 17.42
C ARG A 63 -21.79 12.51 17.49
N LEU A 64 -23.06 12.12 17.45
CA LEU A 64 -24.12 12.94 17.99
C LEU A 64 -23.80 13.03 19.47
N ILE A 65 -23.23 14.18 19.83
CA ILE A 65 -22.97 14.59 21.19
C ILE A 65 -24.36 14.63 21.84
N ASP A 66 -24.54 13.84 22.88
CA ASP A 66 -25.69 13.91 23.79
C ASP A 66 -25.80 15.36 24.27
N ALA A 67 -26.69 16.12 23.62
CA ALA A 67 -27.10 17.42 24.10
C ALA A 67 -28.01 17.15 25.28
N ARG A 68 -27.41 17.13 26.47
CA ARG A 68 -28.12 17.42 27.72
C ARG A 68 -28.93 18.69 27.52
N GLY A 69 -30.24 18.54 27.33
CA GLY A 69 -31.22 19.60 27.30
C GLY A 69 -32.20 19.37 28.44
N HIS A 70 -32.17 20.28 29.40
CA HIS A 70 -33.13 20.50 30.48
C HIS A 70 -34.57 20.55 29.94
#